data_AF-A0A9E4D979-F1
#
_entry.id   AF-A0A9E4D979-F1
#
_cell.length_a   1.000
_cell.length_b   1.000
_cell.length_c   1.000
_cell.angle_alpha   90.00
_cell.angle_beta   90.00
_cell.angle_gamma   90.00
#
_symmetry.space_group_name_H-M   'P 1'
#
loop_
_entity.id
_entity.type
_entity.pdbx_description
1 polymer ?
#
loop_
_entity_poly.entity_id
_entity_poly.type
_entity_poly.pdbx_seq_one_letter_code
_entity_poly.pdbx_strand_id
1 'polypeptide(L)'
;MKVVLHAKPSGRCRSALPVLSLLLGVGLCAGVAAEELFYKYDNADSITVIDDHIPPEFVHKGYVVLNRAGRVIEVVPRALTEAEMRANGPEIQARLRGEEAERQQRYDQKLLARYSSVADIEDMKRRRSGEIQVRINLQKGNIAGFKAQLEKEQGEAAELEMSGQPVPEKISAHIEELRAAIAEEEARIARLEADKSTIEARYQFDIERFRMIRPDVR
;
A
#
# COMPACT_ATOMS: atom_id res chain seq x y z
N MET A 1 -11.49 -47.75 -65.98
CA MET A 1 -12.89 -47.26 -66.01
C MET A 1 -12.87 -45.73 -66.06
N LYS A 2 -13.56 -45.17 -67.08
CA LYS A 2 -14.13 -43.81 -67.25
C LYS A 2 -13.45 -42.66 -66.46
N VAL A 3 -12.63 -41.78 -67.07
CA VAL A 3 -12.88 -40.74 -68.11
C VAL A 3 -13.62 -39.52 -67.54
N VAL A 4 -13.09 -38.33 -67.90
CA VAL A 4 -13.68 -36.98 -67.88
C VAL A 4 -13.57 -36.20 -66.57
N LEU A 5 -13.26 -34.90 -66.50
CA LEU A 5 -12.54 -33.89 -67.28
C LEU A 5 -12.68 -32.59 -66.44
N HIS A 6 -11.78 -31.65 -66.71
CA HIS A 6 -12.04 -30.21 -66.81
C HIS A 6 -11.85 -29.27 -65.61
N ALA A 7 -11.23 -28.17 -66.02
CA ALA A 7 -10.74 -27.05 -65.29
C ALA A 7 -11.65 -25.82 -65.48
N LYS A 8 -11.33 -24.80 -64.66
CA LYS A 8 -11.51 -23.35 -64.89
C LYS A 8 -12.89 -22.73 -64.59
N PRO A 9 -12.89 -21.40 -64.32
CA PRO A 9 -13.56 -20.84 -63.16
C PRO A 9 -14.63 -19.81 -63.57
N SER A 10 -15.46 -19.36 -62.65
CA SER A 10 -16.07 -18.02 -62.72
C SER A 10 -16.93 -17.79 -61.48
N GLY A 11 -16.93 -16.56 -60.98
CA GLY A 11 -17.86 -16.13 -59.95
C GLY A 11 -17.22 -15.23 -58.90
N ARG A 12 -16.95 -13.99 -59.28
CA ARG A 12 -16.64 -12.88 -58.37
C ARG A 12 -17.81 -12.68 -57.38
N CYS A 13 -17.52 -12.58 -56.09
CA CYS A 13 -18.22 -11.75 -55.09
C CYS A 13 -17.37 -11.74 -53.82
N ARG A 14 -16.64 -10.65 -53.54
CA ARG A 14 -17.03 -9.57 -52.61
C ARG A 14 -17.25 -10.04 -51.16
N SER A 15 -16.22 -9.85 -50.32
CA SER A 15 -16.24 -9.49 -48.88
C SER A 15 -14.97 -10.04 -48.23
N ALA A 16 -13.92 -9.22 -48.08
CA ALA A 16 -13.60 -8.53 -46.82
C ALA A 16 -13.34 -9.50 -45.66
N LEU A 17 -12.08 -9.92 -45.51
CA LEU A 17 -11.54 -10.44 -44.25
C LEU A 17 -11.50 -9.31 -43.22
N PRO A 18 -11.89 -9.56 -41.96
CA PRO A 18 -11.24 -8.90 -40.84
C PRO A 18 -10.41 -9.93 -40.07
N VAL A 19 -9.10 -9.66 -40.07
CA VAL A 19 -8.11 -10.23 -39.16
C VAL A 19 -8.51 -9.86 -37.74
N LEU A 20 -8.82 -10.86 -36.91
CA LEU A 20 -9.12 -10.70 -35.49
C LEU A 20 -7.81 -10.45 -34.73
N SER A 21 -7.39 -9.19 -34.64
CA SER A 21 -6.31 -8.75 -33.75
C SER A 21 -6.88 -8.44 -32.36
N LEU A 22 -6.62 -9.34 -31.42
CA LEU A 22 -6.89 -9.17 -30.00
C LEU A 22 -5.76 -8.33 -29.38
N LEU A 23 -5.93 -7.01 -29.28
CA LEU A 23 -5.04 -6.12 -28.53
C LEU A 23 -5.53 -6.04 -27.08
N LEU A 24 -4.82 -6.78 -26.23
CA LEU A 24 -4.98 -6.84 -24.78
C LEU A 24 -4.44 -5.55 -24.14
N GLY A 25 -5.29 -4.87 -23.37
CA GLY A 25 -4.95 -3.64 -22.65
C GLY A 25 -3.91 -3.86 -21.56
N VAL A 26 -2.83 -3.10 -21.61
CA VAL A 26 -1.81 -3.03 -20.56
C VAL A 26 -2.28 -2.03 -19.51
N GLY A 27 -2.83 -2.55 -18.41
CA GLY A 27 -3.07 -1.79 -17.19
C GLY A 27 -1.80 -1.74 -16.35
N LEU A 28 -1.20 -0.55 -16.22
CA LEU A 28 -0.05 -0.29 -15.38
C LEU A 28 -0.52 -0.15 -13.92
N CYS A 29 -0.45 -1.23 -13.14
CA CYS A 29 -0.60 -1.17 -11.69
C CYS A 29 0.73 -0.70 -11.08
N ALA A 30 0.71 0.47 -10.46
CA ALA A 30 1.79 0.98 -9.63
C ALA A 30 2.05 0.00 -8.47
N GLY A 31 3.24 -0.59 -8.44
CA GLY A 31 3.69 -1.45 -7.35
C GLY A 31 3.77 -0.65 -6.06
N VAL A 32 2.92 -0.98 -5.10
CA VAL A 32 3.23 -0.78 -3.69
C VAL A 32 4.57 -1.48 -3.45
N ALA A 33 5.58 -0.75 -2.99
CA ALA A 33 6.83 -1.37 -2.56
C ALA A 33 6.48 -2.23 -1.34
N ALA A 34 6.19 -3.51 -1.61
CA ALA A 34 6.03 -4.53 -0.60
C ALA A 34 7.32 -4.54 0.22
N GLU A 35 7.19 -4.44 1.54
CA GLU A 35 8.31 -4.67 2.43
C GLU A 35 8.87 -6.06 2.11
N GLU A 36 10.13 -6.12 1.69
CA GLU A 36 10.77 -7.37 1.26
C GLU A 36 10.99 -8.24 2.50
N LEU A 37 10.10 -9.21 2.69
CA LEU A 37 10.10 -10.16 3.79
C LEU A 37 10.77 -11.46 3.35
N PHE A 38 11.54 -12.04 4.25
CA PHE A 38 12.17 -13.36 4.06
C PHE A 38 11.60 -14.35 5.07
N TYR A 39 11.45 -15.61 4.68
CA TYR A 39 10.87 -16.67 5.50
C TYR A 39 11.92 -17.74 5.76
N LYS A 40 12.17 -18.03 7.04
CA LYS A 40 13.04 -19.12 7.48
C LYS A 40 12.20 -20.32 7.89
N TYR A 41 12.39 -21.47 7.24
CA TYR A 41 11.65 -22.72 7.48
C TYR A 41 12.52 -23.95 7.24
N ASP A 42 12.10 -25.11 7.75
CA ASP A 42 12.79 -26.39 7.50
C ASP A 42 12.13 -27.15 6.34
N ASN A 43 12.93 -27.54 5.34
CA ASN A 43 12.45 -28.24 4.15
C ASN A 43 12.20 -29.74 4.41
N ALA A 44 11.90 -30.51 3.35
CA ALA A 44 11.61 -31.96 3.47
C ALA A 44 12.79 -32.78 4.01
N ASP A 45 14.01 -32.34 3.74
CA ASP A 45 15.25 -32.97 4.18
C ASP A 45 15.72 -32.46 5.56
N SER A 46 14.87 -31.69 6.26
CA SER A 46 15.17 -31.06 7.55
C SER A 46 16.34 -30.06 7.50
N ILE A 47 16.55 -29.45 6.33
CA ILE A 47 17.52 -28.38 6.13
C ILE A 47 16.78 -27.04 6.31
N THR A 48 17.32 -26.17 7.16
CA THR A 48 16.79 -24.81 7.34
C THR A 48 17.12 -23.96 6.10
N VAL A 49 16.08 -23.45 5.46
CA VAL A 49 16.13 -22.60 4.27
C VAL A 49 15.61 -21.21 4.63
N ILE A 50 16.21 -20.17 4.05
CA ILE A 50 15.71 -18.79 4.08
C ILE A 50 15.39 -18.41 2.65
N ASP A 51 14.15 -18.03 2.38
CA ASP A 51 13.68 -17.71 1.03
C ASP A 51 12.72 -16.53 1.04
N ASP A 52 12.45 -15.90 -0.10
CA ASP A 52 11.50 -14.79 -0.22
C ASP A 52 10.02 -15.25 -0.19
N HIS A 53 9.80 -16.57 -0.29
CA HIS A 53 8.49 -17.20 -0.15
C HIS A 53 8.59 -18.57 0.54
N ILE A 54 7.53 -18.95 1.26
CA ILE A 54 7.42 -20.30 1.85
C ILE A 54 6.53 -21.19 0.95
N PRO A 55 7.01 -22.37 0.52
CA PRO A 55 6.16 -23.31 -0.20
C PRO A 55 4.98 -23.78 0.65
N PRO A 56 3.75 -23.92 0.10
CA PRO A 56 2.55 -24.28 0.85
C PRO A 56 2.69 -25.55 1.69
N GLU A 57 3.50 -26.50 1.23
CA GLU A 57 3.83 -27.75 1.90
C GLU A 57 4.68 -27.60 3.18
N PHE A 58 5.23 -26.43 3.49
CA PHE A 58 6.00 -26.20 4.71
C PHE A 58 5.34 -25.22 5.68
N VAL A 59 4.29 -24.50 5.25
CA VAL A 59 3.52 -23.56 6.10
C VAL A 59 3.01 -24.22 7.38
N HIS A 60 2.54 -25.47 7.27
CA HIS A 60 2.00 -26.22 8.41
C HIS A 60 3.07 -26.65 9.43
N LYS A 61 4.37 -26.58 9.10
CA LYS A 61 5.48 -26.91 10.01
C LYS A 61 5.96 -25.71 10.84
N GLY A 62 5.41 -24.52 10.59
CA GLY A 62 5.83 -23.29 11.24
C GLY A 62 7.05 -22.66 10.57
N TYR A 63 7.20 -21.35 10.71
CA TYR A 63 8.23 -20.58 10.04
C TYR A 63 8.52 -19.25 10.77
N VAL A 64 9.62 -18.61 10.43
CA VAL A 64 10.02 -17.31 11.00
C VAL A 64 10.07 -16.27 9.89
N VAL A 65 9.39 -15.15 10.08
CA VAL A 65 9.43 -14.00 9.17
C VAL A 65 10.58 -13.08 9.58
N LEU A 66 11.41 -12.73 8.61
CA LEU A 66 12.59 -11.90 8.74
C LEU A 66 12.42 -10.63 7.89
N ASN A 67 12.98 -9.51 8.35
CA ASN A 67 13.11 -8.32 7.51
C ASN A 67 14.36 -8.41 6.62
N ARG A 68 14.53 -7.45 5.69
CA ARG A 68 15.72 -7.33 4.84
C ARG A 68 17.06 -7.27 5.59
N ALA A 69 17.07 -6.89 6.88
CA ALA A 69 18.27 -6.89 7.72
C ALA A 69 18.49 -8.22 8.48
N GLY A 70 17.70 -9.27 8.17
CA GLY A 70 17.79 -10.58 8.79
C GLY A 70 17.26 -10.65 10.22
N ARG A 71 16.52 -9.64 10.70
CA ARG A 71 15.92 -9.63 12.04
C ARG A 71 14.55 -10.28 12.03
N VAL A 72 14.27 -11.06 13.07
CA VAL A 72 12.97 -11.70 13.30
C VAL A 72 11.90 -10.66 13.54
N ILE A 73 10.88 -10.65 12.68
CA ILE A 73 9.66 -9.83 12.81
C ILE A 73 8.55 -10.65 13.47
N GLU A 74 8.41 -11.92 13.09
CA GLU A 74 7.31 -12.79 13.52
C GLU A 74 7.76 -14.26 13.54
N VAL A 75 7.22 -15.05 14.47
CA VAL A 75 7.42 -16.51 14.52
C VAL A 75 6.05 -17.16 14.46
N VAL A 76 5.78 -17.87 13.37
CA VAL A 76 4.53 -18.59 13.15
C VAL A 76 4.74 -20.04 13.56
N PRO A 77 4.08 -20.53 14.63
CA PRO A 77 4.24 -21.91 15.08
C PRO A 77 3.60 -22.91 14.10
N ARG A 78 4.04 -24.17 14.15
CA ARG A 78 3.44 -25.26 13.36
C ARG A 78 1.94 -25.40 13.59
N ALA A 79 1.21 -25.73 12.53
CA ALA A 79 -0.20 -26.10 12.62
C ALA A 79 -0.31 -27.43 13.38
N LEU A 80 -1.28 -27.50 14.29
CA LEU A 80 -1.51 -28.66 15.14
C LEU A 80 -2.28 -29.73 14.37
N THR A 81 -1.97 -31.00 14.61
CA THR A 81 -2.74 -32.11 14.04
C THR A 81 -4.12 -32.22 14.70
N GLU A 82 -5.13 -32.76 14.02
CA GLU A 82 -6.51 -32.88 14.54
C GLU A 82 -6.62 -33.71 15.84
N ALA A 83 -5.64 -34.57 16.11
CA ALA A 83 -5.52 -35.32 17.36
C ALA A 83 -4.96 -34.46 18.50
N GLU A 84 -3.95 -33.63 18.22
CA GLU A 84 -3.36 -32.69 19.19
C GLU A 84 -4.33 -31.56 19.55
N MET A 85 -5.17 -31.08 18.61
CA MET A 85 -6.21 -30.08 18.90
C MET A 85 -7.31 -30.61 19.83
N ARG A 86 -7.69 -31.89 19.71
CA ARG A 86 -8.71 -32.51 20.58
C ARG A 86 -8.18 -32.86 21.96
N ALA A 87 -6.90 -33.23 22.08
CA ALA A 87 -6.28 -33.57 23.36
C ALA A 87 -5.83 -32.33 24.15
N ASN A 88 -5.26 -31.32 23.47
CA ASN A 88 -4.58 -30.18 24.12
C ASN A 88 -5.25 -28.83 23.80
N GLY A 89 -6.40 -28.80 23.16
CA GLY A 89 -7.13 -27.56 22.80
C GLY A 89 -7.27 -26.56 23.95
N PRO A 90 -7.68 -26.98 25.18
CA PRO A 90 -7.75 -26.10 26.33
C PRO A 90 -6.39 -25.54 26.77
N GLU A 91 -5.32 -26.33 26.74
CA GLU A 91 -3.96 -25.90 27.09
C GLU A 91 -3.40 -24.91 26.08
N ILE A 92 -3.68 -25.11 24.80
CA ILE A 92 -3.24 -24.24 23.72
C ILE A 92 -3.98 -22.90 23.77
N GLN A 93 -5.30 -22.92 24.02
CA GLN A 93 -6.07 -21.70 24.27
C GLN A 93 -5.62 -20.99 25.56
N ALA A 94 -5.22 -21.74 26.61
CA ALA A 94 -4.67 -21.14 27.81
C ALA A 94 -3.30 -20.48 27.54
N ARG A 95 -2.45 -21.13 26.75
CA ARG A 95 -1.15 -20.57 26.32
C ARG A 95 -1.33 -19.30 25.48
N LEU A 96 -2.19 -19.32 24.47
CA LEU A 96 -2.48 -18.15 23.63
C LEU A 96 -3.03 -16.98 24.45
N ARG A 97 -3.98 -17.24 25.37
CA ARG A 97 -4.47 -16.22 26.31
C ARG A 97 -3.38 -15.68 27.23
N GLY A 98 -2.46 -16.55 27.68
CA GLY A 98 -1.29 -16.16 28.46
C GLY A 98 -0.33 -15.26 27.68
N GLU A 99 0.00 -15.62 26.43
CA GLU A 99 0.85 -14.85 25.53
C GLU A 99 0.23 -13.47 25.20
N GLU A 100 -1.08 -13.42 24.93
CA GLU A 100 -1.81 -12.17 24.71
C GLU A 100 -1.81 -11.27 25.96
N ALA A 101 -2.04 -11.86 27.14
CA ALA A 101 -2.00 -11.14 28.41
C ALA A 101 -0.60 -10.60 28.71
N GLU A 102 0.46 -11.37 28.48
CA GLU A 102 1.84 -10.90 28.60
C GLU A 102 2.13 -9.76 27.62
N ARG A 103 1.69 -9.89 26.36
CA ARG A 103 1.89 -8.85 25.34
C ARG A 103 1.19 -7.56 25.75
N GLN A 104 -0.03 -7.66 26.27
CA GLN A 104 -0.79 -6.53 26.77
C GLN A 104 -0.13 -5.88 27.98
N GLN A 105 0.32 -6.68 28.97
CA GLN A 105 1.06 -6.17 30.13
C GLN A 105 2.35 -5.45 29.72
N ARG A 106 3.12 -6.00 28.77
CA ARG A 106 4.33 -5.35 28.25
C ARG A 106 4.01 -4.04 27.55
N TYR A 107 2.90 -3.98 26.80
CA TYR A 107 2.45 -2.75 26.17
C TYR A 107 2.03 -1.70 27.22
N ASP A 108 1.26 -2.09 28.24
CA ASP A 108 0.82 -1.22 29.33
C ASP A 108 2.00 -0.64 30.11
N GLN A 109 2.99 -1.48 30.45
CA GLN A 109 4.21 -1.04 31.14
C GLN A 109 4.97 -0.01 30.31
N LYS A 110 5.09 -0.21 28.98
CA LYS A 110 5.71 0.77 28.08
C LYS A 110 4.91 2.07 28.02
N LEU A 111 3.59 1.98 28.01
CA LEU A 111 2.70 3.14 27.95
C LEU A 111 2.83 4.00 29.23
N LEU A 112 2.81 3.36 30.40
CA LEU A 112 3.02 4.02 31.70
C LEU A 112 4.45 4.57 31.88
N ALA A 113 5.45 3.89 31.32
CA ALA A 113 6.83 4.37 31.37
C ALA A 113 7.07 5.60 30.47
N ARG A 114 6.27 5.75 29.41
CA ARG A 114 6.42 6.82 28.42
C ARG A 114 5.64 8.08 28.78
N TYR A 115 4.48 7.93 29.43
CA TYR A 115 3.56 9.04 29.68
C TYR A 115 3.14 9.07 31.14
N SER A 116 3.11 10.26 31.74
CA SER A 116 2.74 10.43 33.15
C SER A 116 1.25 10.71 33.30
N SER A 117 0.63 11.34 32.29
CA SER A 117 -0.78 11.71 32.28
C SER A 117 -1.42 11.54 30.89
N VAL A 118 -2.76 11.56 30.83
CA VAL A 118 -3.49 11.63 29.57
C VAL A 118 -3.16 12.92 28.80
N ALA A 119 -3.00 14.04 29.51
CA ALA A 119 -2.63 15.31 28.92
C ALA A 119 -1.29 15.24 28.17
N ASP A 120 -0.31 14.48 28.69
CA ASP A 120 0.98 14.26 28.02
C ASP A 120 0.79 13.54 26.67
N ILE A 121 -0.09 12.52 26.64
CA ILE A 121 -0.37 11.77 25.41
C ILE A 121 -1.08 12.68 24.39
N GLU A 122 -2.03 13.49 24.84
CA GLU A 122 -2.73 14.45 24.00
C GLU A 122 -1.81 15.55 23.45
N ASP A 123 -0.87 16.05 24.25
CA ASP A 123 0.17 16.98 23.80
C ASP A 123 1.06 16.37 22.73
N MET A 124 1.49 15.12 22.94
CA MET A 124 2.31 14.40 21.97
C MET A 124 1.54 14.09 20.68
N LYS A 125 0.25 13.76 20.79
CA LYS A 125 -0.67 13.64 19.64
C LYS A 125 -0.73 14.95 18.86
N ARG A 126 -1.01 16.07 19.53
CA ARG A 126 -1.11 17.41 18.92
C ARG A 126 0.20 17.81 18.23
N ARG A 127 1.35 17.61 18.88
CA ARG A 127 2.66 17.93 18.30
C ARG A 127 2.89 17.10 17.04
N ARG A 128 2.69 15.78 17.12
CA ARG A 128 2.99 14.89 16.00
C ARG A 128 2.03 15.07 14.82
N SER A 129 0.74 15.27 15.07
CA SER A 129 -0.21 15.57 13.99
C SER A 129 -0.02 16.97 13.43
N GLY A 130 0.40 17.93 14.27
CA GLY A 130 0.79 19.28 13.85
C GLY A 130 2.00 19.31 12.92
N GLU A 131 3.04 18.51 13.19
CA GLU A 131 4.20 18.37 12.29
C GLU A 131 3.78 17.92 10.88
N ILE A 132 2.85 16.96 10.79
CA ILE A 132 2.32 16.50 9.50
C ILE A 132 1.44 17.59 8.87
N GLN A 133 0.66 18.31 9.66
CA GLN A 133 -0.16 19.41 9.16
C GLN A 133 0.69 20.54 8.55
N VAL A 134 1.83 20.87 9.15
CA VAL A 134 2.77 21.85 8.58
C VAL A 134 3.25 21.41 7.21
N ARG A 135 3.57 20.11 7.04
CA ARG A 135 3.94 19.56 5.73
C ARG A 135 2.79 19.71 4.74
N ILE A 136 1.58 19.25 5.09
CA ILE A 136 0.38 19.40 4.24
C ILE A 136 0.23 20.86 3.76
N ASN A 137 0.40 21.83 4.66
CA ASN A 137 0.28 23.24 4.32
C ASN A 137 1.37 23.71 3.34
N LEU A 138 2.60 23.21 3.47
CA LEU A 138 3.67 23.44 2.50
C LEU A 138 3.28 22.92 1.11
N GLN A 139 2.79 21.69 1.01
CA GLN A 139 2.34 21.14 -0.28
C GLN A 139 1.17 21.93 -0.87
N LYS A 140 0.23 22.39 -0.04
CA LYS A 140 -0.86 23.29 -0.48
C LYS A 140 -0.32 24.61 -1.03
N GLY A 141 0.73 25.15 -0.43
CA GLY A 141 1.45 26.32 -0.93
C GLY A 141 2.06 26.08 -2.31
N ASN A 142 2.71 24.93 -2.52
CA ASN A 142 3.27 24.55 -3.83
C ASN A 142 2.16 24.47 -4.90
N ILE A 143 1.04 23.82 -4.59
CA ILE A 143 -0.11 23.73 -5.50
C ILE A 143 -0.64 25.11 -5.86
N ALA A 144 -0.76 26.03 -4.89
CA ALA A 144 -1.20 27.38 -5.16
C ALA A 144 -0.26 28.11 -6.14
N GLY A 145 1.06 27.93 -5.99
CA GLY A 145 2.06 28.45 -6.93
C GLY A 145 1.90 27.87 -8.33
N PHE A 146 1.80 26.54 -8.45
CA PHE A 146 1.61 25.87 -9.74
C PHE A 146 0.29 26.26 -10.41
N LYS A 147 -0.80 26.43 -9.65
CA LYS A 147 -2.09 26.88 -10.18
C LYS A 147 -2.01 28.31 -10.74
N ALA A 148 -1.33 29.22 -10.05
CA ALA A 148 -1.13 30.58 -10.55
C ALA A 148 -0.29 30.60 -11.84
N GLN A 149 0.74 29.74 -11.93
CA GLN A 149 1.54 29.60 -13.14
C GLN A 149 0.73 28.99 -14.29
N LEU A 150 -0.08 27.96 -13.99
CA LEU A 150 -0.96 27.32 -14.96
C LEU A 150 -1.98 28.30 -15.54
N GLU A 151 -2.58 29.14 -14.70
CA GLU A 151 -3.52 30.18 -15.13
C GLU A 151 -2.86 31.18 -16.09
N LYS A 152 -1.61 31.58 -15.80
CA LYS A 152 -0.84 32.47 -16.67
C LYS A 152 -0.58 31.85 -18.05
N GLU A 153 -0.08 30.61 -18.09
CA GLU A 153 0.21 29.90 -19.34
C GLU A 153 -1.05 29.64 -20.18
N GLN A 154 -2.17 29.33 -19.51
CA GLN A 154 -3.48 29.19 -20.17
C GLN A 154 -3.98 30.53 -20.73
N GLY A 155 -3.76 31.63 -20.03
CA GLY A 155 -4.07 32.97 -20.52
C GLY A 155 -3.30 33.32 -21.79
N GLU A 156 -1.99 33.07 -21.81
CA GLU A 156 -1.14 33.30 -22.99
C GLU A 156 -1.56 32.42 -24.18
N ALA A 157 -1.83 31.14 -23.93
CA ALA A 157 -2.36 30.23 -24.95
C ALA A 157 -3.70 30.73 -25.53
N ALA A 158 -4.62 31.17 -24.67
CA ALA A 158 -5.91 31.70 -25.11
C ALA A 158 -5.78 32.97 -25.95
N GLU A 159 -4.89 33.90 -25.58
CA GLU A 159 -4.62 35.11 -26.37
C GLU A 159 -4.09 34.77 -27.77
N LEU A 160 -3.18 33.80 -27.87
CA LEU A 160 -2.65 33.33 -29.15
C LEU A 160 -3.75 32.73 -30.03
N GLU A 161 -4.56 31.83 -29.46
CA GLU A 161 -5.70 31.23 -30.17
C GLU A 161 -6.71 32.29 -30.65
N MET A 162 -7.02 33.27 -29.81
CA MET A 162 -7.91 34.39 -30.17
C MET A 162 -7.33 35.27 -31.28
N SER A 163 -6.00 35.40 -31.35
CA SER A 163 -5.32 36.11 -32.43
C SER A 163 -5.18 35.28 -33.72
N GLY A 164 -5.68 34.03 -33.73
CA GLY A 164 -5.57 33.10 -34.84
C GLY A 164 -4.17 32.49 -35.01
N GLN A 165 -3.31 32.64 -34.01
CA GLN A 165 -1.98 32.05 -33.97
C GLN A 165 -2.03 30.68 -33.30
N PRO A 166 -1.25 29.69 -33.79
CA PRO A 166 -1.15 28.40 -33.12
C PRO A 166 -0.41 28.56 -31.79
N VAL A 167 -0.87 27.86 -30.75
CA VAL A 167 -0.17 27.79 -29.46
C VAL A 167 1.17 27.06 -29.65
N PRO A 168 2.32 27.67 -29.30
CA PRO A 168 3.61 27.02 -29.33
C PRO A 168 3.63 25.75 -28.48
N GLU A 169 4.27 24.69 -28.99
CA GLU A 169 4.40 23.41 -28.29
C GLU A 169 4.99 23.56 -26.88
N LYS A 170 5.91 24.53 -26.70
CA LYS A 170 6.49 24.84 -25.40
C LYS A 170 5.46 25.24 -24.35
N ILE A 171 4.47 26.06 -24.72
CA ILE A 171 3.40 26.50 -23.80
C ILE A 171 2.51 25.32 -23.44
N SER A 172 2.08 24.57 -24.46
CA SER A 172 1.25 23.37 -24.25
C SER A 172 1.95 22.31 -23.38
N ALA A 173 3.24 22.05 -23.62
CA ALA A 173 4.03 21.11 -22.82
C ALA A 173 4.17 21.56 -21.37
N HIS A 174 4.40 22.86 -21.14
CA HIS A 174 4.53 23.42 -19.80
C HIS A 174 3.20 23.41 -19.03
N ILE A 175 2.07 23.65 -19.71
CA ILE A 175 0.73 23.46 -19.14
C ILE A 175 0.55 22.03 -18.62
N GLU A 176 0.93 21.02 -19.41
CA GLU A 176 0.80 19.63 -19.00
C GLU A 176 1.76 19.26 -17.86
N GLU A 177 2.99 19.81 -17.86
CA GLU A 177 3.93 19.66 -16.75
C GLU A 177 3.36 20.23 -15.44
N LEU A 178 2.78 21.43 -15.49
CA LEU A 178 2.16 22.07 -14.32
C LEU A 178 0.96 21.27 -13.80
N ARG A 179 0.12 20.72 -14.70
CA ARG A 179 -0.99 19.84 -14.32
C ARG A 179 -0.48 18.57 -13.62
N ALA A 180 0.57 17.95 -14.15
CA ALA A 180 1.18 16.77 -13.56
C ALA A 180 1.78 17.07 -12.18
N ALA A 181 2.47 18.21 -12.03
CA ALA A 181 3.03 18.64 -10.75
C ALA A 181 1.95 18.91 -9.68
N ILE A 182 0.82 19.53 -10.07
CA ILE A 182 -0.33 19.71 -9.18
C ILE A 182 -0.87 18.35 -8.72
N ALA A 183 -1.08 17.42 -9.66
CA ALA A 183 -1.59 16.08 -9.34
C ALA A 183 -0.64 15.30 -8.41
N GLU A 184 0.68 15.43 -8.60
CA GLU A 184 1.67 14.79 -7.72
C GLU A 184 1.58 15.33 -6.28
N GLU A 185 1.49 16.66 -6.12
CA GLU A 185 1.39 17.28 -4.81
C GLU A 185 0.04 16.97 -4.12
N GLU A 186 -1.05 16.88 -4.89
CA GLU A 186 -2.36 16.43 -4.36
C GLU A 186 -2.28 14.97 -3.86
N ALA A 187 -1.64 14.07 -4.62
CA ALA A 187 -1.41 12.70 -4.17
C ALA A 187 -0.50 12.63 -2.93
N ARG A 188 0.48 13.55 -2.82
CA ARG A 188 1.35 13.67 -1.65
C ARG A 188 0.57 14.14 -0.41
N ILE A 189 -0.32 15.12 -0.57
CA ILE A 189 -1.23 15.57 0.50
C ILE A 189 -2.09 14.40 0.97
N ALA A 190 -2.70 13.64 0.05
CA ALA A 190 -3.57 12.52 0.42
C ALA A 190 -2.82 11.47 1.28
N ARG A 191 -1.56 11.16 0.94
CA ARG A 191 -0.71 10.28 1.77
C ARG A 191 -0.45 10.85 3.15
N LEU A 192 -0.15 12.15 3.25
CA LEU A 192 0.08 12.82 4.53
C LEU A 192 -1.19 12.88 5.39
N GLU A 193 -2.35 13.06 4.79
CA GLU A 193 -3.64 13.03 5.50
C GLU A 193 -3.95 11.64 6.05
N ALA A 194 -3.66 10.58 5.28
CA ALA A 194 -3.76 9.19 5.75
C ALA A 194 -2.78 8.90 6.92
N ASP A 195 -1.53 9.36 6.80
CA ASP A 195 -0.52 9.24 7.86
C ASP A 195 -0.97 9.98 9.13
N LYS A 196 -1.47 11.21 8.98
CA LYS A 196 -1.99 12.02 10.09
C LYS A 196 -3.12 11.30 10.81
N SER A 197 -4.10 10.77 10.07
CA SER A 197 -5.22 10.00 10.62
C SER A 197 -4.74 8.74 11.36
N THR A 198 -3.82 7.99 10.77
CA THR A 198 -3.24 6.78 11.38
C THR A 198 -2.54 7.09 12.70
N ILE A 199 -1.75 8.17 12.74
CA ILE A 199 -1.09 8.61 13.98
C ILE A 199 -2.12 9.06 15.02
N GLU A 200 -3.11 9.86 14.63
CA GLU A 200 -4.15 10.34 15.55
C GLU A 200 -4.97 9.20 16.14
N ALA A 201 -5.27 8.17 15.35
CA ALA A 201 -5.96 6.95 15.80
C ALA A 201 -5.10 6.14 16.78
N ARG A 202 -3.79 5.97 16.51
CA ARG A 202 -2.87 5.29 17.42
C ARG A 202 -2.80 6.00 18.78
N TYR A 203 -2.65 7.32 18.79
CA TYR A 203 -2.66 8.08 20.04
C TYR A 203 -4.02 8.03 20.76
N GLN A 204 -5.13 7.98 20.02
CA GLN A 204 -6.45 7.82 20.61
C GLN A 204 -6.58 6.47 21.33
N PHE A 205 -6.11 5.39 20.70
CA PHE A 205 -6.02 4.07 21.33
C PHE A 205 -5.15 4.10 22.60
N ASP A 206 -3.96 4.72 22.53
CA ASP A 206 -3.07 4.89 23.68
C ASP A 206 -3.77 5.66 24.83
N ILE A 207 -4.53 6.72 24.53
CA ILE A 207 -5.31 7.50 25.53
C ILE A 207 -6.37 6.64 26.21
N GLU A 208 -7.17 5.92 25.44
CA GLU A 208 -8.23 5.06 25.96
C GLU A 208 -7.64 3.94 26.84
N ARG A 209 -6.54 3.33 26.39
CA ARG A 209 -5.84 2.31 27.17
C ARG A 209 -5.23 2.88 28.44
N PHE A 210 -4.63 4.07 28.39
CA PHE A 210 -4.08 4.73 29.57
C PHE A 210 -5.14 5.01 30.63
N ARG A 211 -6.32 5.51 30.22
CA ARG A 211 -7.47 5.75 31.13
C ARG A 211 -7.96 4.47 31.81
N MET A 212 -7.92 3.33 31.12
CA MET A 212 -8.27 2.04 31.71
C MET A 212 -7.27 1.57 32.77
N ILE A 213 -5.97 1.83 32.57
CA ILE A 213 -4.91 1.38 33.48
C ILE A 213 -4.73 2.36 34.66
N ARG A 214 -4.99 3.65 34.45
CA ARG A 214 -4.87 4.75 35.44
C ARG A 214 -6.16 5.58 35.50
N PRO A 215 -7.20 5.09 36.19
CA PRO A 215 -8.49 5.79 36.28
C PRO A 215 -8.47 7.02 37.21
N ASP A 216 -7.42 7.18 38.01
CA ASP A 216 -7.24 8.20 39.05
C ASP A 216 -6.59 9.50 38.55
N VAL A 217 -6.02 9.50 37.34
CA VAL A 217 -5.37 10.67 36.75
C VAL A 217 -6.31 11.29 35.71
N ARG A 218 -7.06 12.32 36.13
CA ARG A 218 -7.89 13.16 35.24
C ARG A 218 -7.06 14.20 34.52
#